data_AF-A0AB34IVW5-F1
#
_entry.id   AF-A0AB34IVW5-F1
#
_cell.length_a   1.000
_cell.length_b   1.000
_cell.length_c   1.000
_cell.angle_alpha   90.00
_cell.angle_beta   90.00
_cell.angle_gamma   90.00
#
_symmetry.space_group_name_H-M   'P 1'
#
loop_
_entity.id
_entity.type
_entity.pdbx_description
1 polymer ?
#
loop_
_entity_poly.entity_id
_entity_poly.type
_entity_poly.pdbx_seq_one_letter_code
_entity_poly.pdbx_strand_id
1 'polypeptide(L)'
;MGTPQRVFNLLSAPAVSVNARFEAVPAEFKGEDITETVLGSVGVAFCDVRGGMIQFEIDVANGDISTRHLESMQPTTRSNQPLGNRSVGDRLKAAGVRFMHEWYECDLRWMACEWREASADTMPLDVPMLPRVRTGFSRIKLRGSSAQLEISRHAMVRLGNDTQSTAIDCQHFMAWPAALAACNSLLHGIAPYNFKEEWTLILAASSLKPGRDFFYFAQVDVPYIKHSQRDVHGLLGQRAVLSVTNDQVESNGANTRDGAVAEHLNPAESSSSGMKSLVNGSGLVNGSGTIRVGVTAQGNHSQHQGEGMIHGEYTDYLVASLAEHQGFRFSRFACAARN
;
A
#
# COMPACT_ATOMS: atom_id res chain seq x y z
N MET A 1 -4.41 10.25 16.78
CA MET A 1 -2.98 10.18 17.14
C MET A 1 -2.17 10.09 15.86
N GLY A 2 -0.96 10.66 15.86
CA GLY A 2 -0.28 11.13 14.66
C GLY A 2 -0.15 12.63 14.78
N THR A 3 1.03 13.14 15.13
CA THR A 3 1.28 14.57 15.02
C THR A 3 1.73 14.82 13.59
N PRO A 4 1.08 15.73 12.84
CA PRO A 4 1.50 16.05 11.48
C PRO A 4 3.01 16.35 11.42
N GLN A 5 3.65 15.92 10.34
CA GLN A 5 5.07 16.08 10.06
C GLN A 5 6.03 15.31 10.99
N ARG A 6 5.51 14.55 11.96
CA ARG A 6 6.34 13.69 12.81
C ARG A 6 6.50 12.30 12.20
N VAL A 7 7.67 11.71 12.43
CA VAL A 7 8.00 10.36 11.98
C VAL A 7 7.97 9.43 13.19
N PHE A 8 7.31 8.30 13.02
CA PHE A 8 7.23 7.27 14.04
C PHE A 8 7.72 5.94 13.50
N ASN A 9 8.36 5.16 14.37
CA ASN A 9 8.61 3.76 14.10
C ASN A 9 7.30 2.95 14.22
N LEU A 10 6.81 2.47 13.09
CA LEU A 10 5.65 1.59 13.03
C LEU A 10 6.00 0.16 13.45
N LEU A 11 7.18 -0.30 13.03
CA LEU A 11 7.68 -1.65 13.25
C LEU A 11 9.21 -1.63 13.41
N SER A 12 9.73 -2.39 14.35
CA SER A 12 11.15 -2.67 14.52
C SER A 12 11.33 -4.11 14.96
N ALA A 13 12.09 -4.86 14.19
CA ALA A 13 12.47 -6.24 14.43
C ALA A 13 13.92 -6.47 13.96
N PRO A 14 14.60 -7.56 14.36
CA PRO A 14 16.03 -7.76 14.10
C PRO A 14 16.49 -7.49 12.67
N ALA A 15 15.70 -7.86 11.66
CA ALA A 15 16.07 -7.73 10.25
C ALA A 15 15.14 -6.83 9.41
N VAL A 16 14.14 -6.18 10.02
CA VAL A 16 13.26 -5.24 9.33
C VAL A 16 12.84 -4.07 10.25
N SER A 17 12.79 -2.87 9.71
CA SER A 17 12.23 -1.71 10.40
C SER A 17 11.39 -0.88 9.44
N VAL A 18 10.26 -0.38 9.94
CA VAL A 18 9.34 0.49 9.19
C VAL A 18 9.11 1.76 10.00
N ASN A 19 9.40 2.89 9.37
CA ASN A 19 9.10 4.23 9.86
C ASN A 19 8.06 4.86 8.94
N ALA A 20 7.19 5.71 9.49
CA ALA A 20 6.26 6.48 8.67
C ALA A 20 6.10 7.90 9.18
N ARG A 21 5.98 8.83 8.23
CA ARG A 21 5.64 10.23 8.48
C ARG A 21 4.12 10.35 8.50
N PHE A 22 3.59 10.95 9.56
CA PHE A 22 2.17 11.30 9.63
C PHE A 22 1.94 12.64 8.94
N GLU A 23 0.90 12.70 8.13
CA GLU A 23 0.45 13.89 7.43
C GLU A 23 -0.91 14.33 7.94
N ALA A 24 -1.14 15.64 7.93
CA ALA A 24 -2.46 16.19 8.21
C ALA A 24 -3.40 15.89 7.03
N VAL A 25 -4.64 15.52 7.33
CA VAL A 25 -5.69 15.41 6.32
C VAL A 25 -6.18 16.83 6.00
N PRO A 26 -6.09 17.29 4.75
CA PRO A 26 -6.64 18.60 4.37
C PRO A 26 -8.13 18.65 4.66
N ALA A 27 -8.65 19.83 5.06
CA ALA A 27 -10.02 19.98 5.53
C ALA A 27 -11.06 19.48 4.53
N GLU A 28 -10.79 19.69 3.24
CA GLU A 28 -11.61 19.28 2.11
C GLU A 28 -11.64 17.77 1.85
N PHE A 29 -10.72 17.00 2.45
CA PHE A 29 -10.63 15.55 2.35
C PHE A 29 -11.00 14.84 3.66
N LYS A 30 -11.37 15.60 4.71
CA LYS A 30 -11.83 15.01 5.97
C LYS A 30 -13.18 14.31 5.76
N GLY A 31 -13.28 13.06 6.20
CA GLY A 31 -14.49 12.26 6.20
C GLY A 31 -14.73 11.60 7.56
N GLU A 32 -15.77 10.77 7.68
CA GLU A 32 -16.09 10.07 8.94
C GLU A 32 -14.96 9.14 9.38
N ASP A 33 -14.34 8.43 8.44
CA ASP A 33 -13.31 7.40 8.72
C ASP A 33 -11.88 7.96 8.76
N ILE A 34 -11.63 9.14 8.18
CA ILE A 34 -10.31 9.75 8.06
C ILE A 34 -10.43 11.23 8.41
N THR A 35 -10.05 11.55 9.64
CA THR A 35 -10.42 12.83 10.28
C THR A 35 -9.24 13.78 10.46
N GLU A 36 -8.10 13.30 10.96
CA GLU A 36 -7.01 14.21 11.38
C GLU A 36 -5.67 13.92 10.71
N THR A 37 -5.20 12.67 10.77
CA THR A 37 -3.88 12.31 10.24
C THR A 37 -3.84 10.95 9.58
N VAL A 38 -2.98 10.82 8.58
CA VAL A 38 -2.74 9.59 7.81
C VAL A 38 -1.23 9.36 7.63
N LEU A 39 -0.83 8.20 7.10
CA LEU A 39 0.57 7.95 6.74
C LEU A 39 0.87 8.59 5.38
N GLY A 40 1.80 9.54 5.30
CA GLY A 40 2.13 10.22 4.03
C GLY A 40 3.46 9.84 3.40
N SER A 41 4.37 9.25 4.17
CA SER A 41 5.60 8.68 3.61
C SER A 41 6.01 7.48 4.45
N VAL A 42 6.58 6.46 3.82
CA VAL A 42 6.98 5.22 4.49
C VAL A 42 8.44 4.92 4.15
N GLY A 43 9.25 4.77 5.19
CA GLY A 43 10.64 4.32 5.12
C GLY A 43 10.74 2.89 5.64
N VAL A 44 11.38 2.01 4.89
CA VAL A 44 11.61 0.62 5.23
C VAL A 44 13.08 0.30 5.15
N ALA A 45 13.62 -0.34 6.18
CA ALA A 45 14.95 -0.92 6.16
C ALA A 45 14.88 -2.44 6.26
N PHE A 46 15.66 -3.11 5.42
CA PHE A 46 15.98 -4.54 5.52
C PHE A 46 17.47 -4.73 5.72
N CYS A 47 17.84 -5.81 6.41
CA CYS A 47 19.22 -6.27 6.38
C CYS A 47 19.54 -6.97 5.06
N ASP A 48 20.62 -6.53 4.42
CA ASP A 48 21.19 -7.13 3.21
C ASP A 48 21.76 -8.52 3.57
N VAL A 49 21.70 -9.45 2.62
CA VAL A 49 22.39 -10.75 2.68
C VAL A 49 23.90 -10.63 2.99
N ARG A 50 24.52 -9.49 2.70
CA ARG A 50 25.93 -9.19 3.02
C ARG A 50 26.17 -8.59 4.42
N GLY A 51 25.13 -8.40 5.22
CA GLY A 51 25.22 -7.80 6.56
C GLY A 51 25.15 -6.27 6.59
N GLY A 52 25.02 -5.62 5.42
CA GLY A 52 24.69 -4.20 5.31
C GLY A 52 23.19 -3.94 5.49
N MET A 53 22.76 -2.70 5.24
CA MET A 53 21.36 -2.29 5.26
C MET A 53 20.95 -1.74 3.90
N ILE A 54 19.77 -2.15 3.41
CA ILE A 54 19.10 -1.51 2.29
C ILE A 54 17.87 -0.76 2.82
N GLN A 55 17.80 0.53 2.50
CA GLN A 55 16.67 1.40 2.78
C GLN A 55 15.84 1.57 1.52
N PHE A 56 14.53 1.59 1.69
CA PHE A 56 13.50 1.88 0.72
C PHE A 56 12.63 3.00 1.27
N GLU A 57 12.28 3.97 0.45
CA GLU A 57 11.37 5.05 0.84
C GLU A 57 10.35 5.26 -0.26
N ILE A 58 9.09 5.46 0.12
CA ILE A 58 8.04 5.98 -0.74
C ILE A 58 7.50 7.28 -0.17
N ASP A 59 7.53 8.33 -0.98
CA ASP A 59 6.73 9.53 -0.77
C ASP A 59 5.36 9.29 -1.40
N VAL A 60 4.32 9.26 -0.56
CA VAL A 60 2.98 8.88 -1.00
C VAL A 60 2.32 10.02 -1.76
N ALA A 61 2.71 11.28 -1.55
CA ALA A 61 2.08 12.41 -2.22
C ALA A 61 2.31 12.36 -3.74
N ASN A 62 3.55 12.12 -4.16
CA ASN A 62 3.96 12.03 -5.57
C ASN A 62 4.11 10.59 -6.08
N GLY A 63 4.20 9.61 -5.19
CA GLY A 63 4.47 8.22 -5.56
C GLY A 63 5.95 7.95 -5.87
N ASP A 64 6.84 8.87 -5.51
CA ASP A 64 8.28 8.73 -5.75
C ASP A 64 8.85 7.66 -4.84
N ILE A 65 9.64 6.77 -5.44
CA ILE A 65 10.26 5.64 -4.75
C ILE A 65 11.77 5.80 -4.84
N SER A 66 12.44 5.73 -3.69
CA SER A 66 13.89 5.79 -3.62
C SER A 66 14.45 4.64 -2.79
N THR A 67 15.75 4.38 -2.96
CA THR A 67 16.46 3.38 -2.17
C THR A 67 17.87 3.85 -1.87
N ARG A 68 18.35 3.56 -0.67
CA ARG A 68 19.72 3.87 -0.24
C ARG A 68 20.35 2.63 0.36
N HIS A 69 21.52 2.24 -0.14
CA HIS A 69 22.30 1.16 0.46
C HIS A 69 23.32 1.76 1.42
N LEU A 70 23.34 1.28 2.66
CA LEU A 70 24.37 1.59 3.63
C LEU A 70 25.19 0.32 3.88
N GLU A 71 26.41 0.31 3.36
CA GLU A 71 27.38 -0.74 3.65
C GLU A 71 27.78 -0.66 5.14
N SER A 72 27.90 -1.82 5.78
CA SER A 72 28.48 -1.92 7.12
C SER A 72 29.87 -1.28 7.11
N MET A 73 30.15 -0.38 8.06
CA MET A 73 31.46 0.28 8.25
C MET A 73 32.56 -0.72 8.64
N GLN A 74 32.95 -1.63 7.74
CA GLN A 74 34.20 -2.36 7.82
C GLN A 74 35.17 -1.81 6.76
N PRO A 75 36.37 -1.36 7.16
CA PRO A 75 37.36 -0.82 6.23
C PRO A 75 38.09 -1.97 5.54
N THR A 76 37.50 -2.57 4.52
CA THR A 76 38.24 -3.50 3.64
C THR A 76 37.99 -3.19 2.18
N THR A 77 39.00 -2.55 1.58
CA THR A 77 39.41 -2.64 0.17
C THR A 77 38.33 -2.49 -0.91
N ARG A 78 38.27 -1.25 -1.43
CA ARG A 78 37.92 -0.83 -2.80
C ARG A 78 37.00 -1.78 -3.58
N SER A 79 35.71 -1.49 -3.47
CA SER A 79 34.77 -1.54 -4.58
C SER A 79 33.84 -0.33 -4.46
N ASN A 80 34.41 0.88 -4.60
CA ASN A 80 33.64 2.11 -4.83
C ASN A 80 33.06 2.09 -6.25
N GLN A 81 32.27 1.08 -6.57
CA GLN A 81 31.43 1.14 -7.74
C GLN A 81 30.12 1.77 -7.25
N PRO A 82 29.84 3.04 -7.61
CA PRO A 82 28.52 3.57 -7.36
C PRO A 82 27.52 2.57 -7.96
N LEU A 83 26.47 2.23 -7.21
CA LEU A 83 25.28 1.58 -7.74
C LEU A 83 24.58 2.57 -8.71
N GLY A 84 25.28 2.96 -9.77
CA GLY A 84 24.85 3.90 -10.79
C GLY A 84 23.65 3.33 -11.55
N ASN A 85 22.71 4.21 -11.90
CA ASN A 85 21.54 4.03 -12.78
C ASN A 85 20.73 2.72 -12.71
N ARG A 86 20.93 1.86 -11.71
CA ARG A 86 20.10 0.66 -11.53
C ARG A 86 18.69 1.07 -11.13
N SER A 87 17.70 0.30 -11.55
CA SER A 87 16.33 0.49 -11.07
C SER A 87 16.26 0.23 -9.55
N VAL A 88 15.21 0.76 -8.91
CA VAL A 88 14.92 0.45 -7.49
C VAL A 88 14.82 -1.08 -7.27
N GLY A 89 14.13 -1.77 -8.17
CA GLY A 89 13.95 -3.22 -8.10
C GLY A 89 15.28 -3.97 -8.15
N ASP A 90 16.20 -3.58 -9.03
CA ASP A 90 17.51 -4.21 -9.14
C ASP A 90 18.37 -4.02 -7.88
N ARG A 91 18.30 -2.84 -7.25
CA ARG A 91 19.02 -2.55 -6.01
C ARG A 91 18.49 -3.36 -4.83
N LEU A 92 17.16 -3.46 -4.70
CA LEU A 92 16.51 -4.30 -3.68
C LEU A 92 16.83 -5.78 -3.90
N LYS A 93 16.74 -6.25 -5.14
CA LYS A 93 17.07 -7.62 -5.51
C LYS A 93 18.52 -7.97 -5.18
N ALA A 94 19.46 -7.06 -5.44
CA ALA A 94 20.87 -7.24 -5.09
C ALA A 94 21.10 -7.37 -3.58
N ALA A 95 20.25 -6.75 -2.75
CA ALA A 95 20.27 -6.88 -1.29
C ALA A 95 19.46 -8.10 -0.78
N GLY A 96 18.90 -8.91 -1.67
CA GLY A 96 18.08 -10.09 -1.32
C GLY A 96 16.61 -9.77 -0.99
N VAL A 97 16.13 -8.58 -1.35
CA VAL A 97 14.73 -8.18 -1.17
C VAL A 97 14.00 -8.28 -2.50
N ARG A 98 12.94 -9.08 -2.57
CA ARG A 98 12.03 -9.09 -3.72
C ARG A 98 11.15 -7.85 -3.67
N PHE A 99 11.00 -7.20 -4.82
CA PHE A 99 10.23 -5.97 -5.01
C PHE A 99 9.21 -6.20 -6.12
N MET A 100 7.97 -5.79 -5.88
CA MET A 100 6.92 -5.72 -6.89
C MET A 100 6.11 -4.46 -6.64
N HIS A 101 5.86 -3.69 -7.69
CA HIS A 101 5.04 -2.49 -7.65
C HIS A 101 3.90 -2.67 -8.64
N GLU A 102 2.67 -2.45 -8.20
CA GLU A 102 1.47 -2.60 -9.02
C GLU A 102 0.63 -1.31 -8.96
N TRP A 103 0.14 -0.87 -10.11
CA TRP A 103 -0.85 0.21 -10.24
C TRP A 103 -2.25 -0.37 -10.39
N TYR A 104 -3.25 0.33 -9.88
CA TYR A 104 -4.64 0.00 -10.17
C TYR A 104 -5.09 0.79 -11.41
N GLU A 105 -5.22 0.08 -12.53
CA GLU A 105 -5.56 0.65 -13.83
C GLU A 105 -6.94 0.16 -14.28
N CYS A 106 -7.70 1.05 -14.90
CA CYS A 106 -9.01 0.74 -15.47
C CYS A 106 -8.98 0.89 -16.98
N ASP A 107 -9.62 -0.03 -17.69
CA ASP A 107 -9.70 0.02 -19.15
C ASP A 107 -11.09 0.45 -19.60
N LEU A 108 -11.14 1.54 -20.38
CA LEU A 108 -12.38 2.13 -20.88
C LEU A 108 -13.10 1.21 -21.87
N ARG A 109 -12.43 0.23 -22.47
CA ARG A 109 -13.06 -0.70 -23.43
C ARG A 109 -14.09 -1.62 -22.76
N TRP A 110 -13.87 -1.96 -21.50
CA TRP A 110 -14.73 -2.88 -20.75
C TRP A 110 -15.17 -2.36 -19.39
N MET A 111 -14.78 -1.13 -19.01
CA MET A 111 -15.17 -0.48 -17.76
C MET A 111 -14.85 -1.33 -16.53
N ALA A 112 -13.68 -1.98 -16.51
CA ALA A 112 -13.21 -2.73 -15.35
C ALA A 112 -11.75 -2.40 -15.03
N CYS A 113 -11.40 -2.59 -13.77
CA CYS A 113 -10.12 -2.25 -13.19
C CYS A 113 -9.38 -3.48 -12.68
N GLU A 114 -8.06 -3.47 -12.79
CA GLU A 114 -7.20 -4.55 -12.32
C GLU A 114 -5.85 -4.02 -11.83
N TRP A 115 -5.18 -4.81 -10.99
CA TRP A 115 -3.81 -4.55 -10.60
C TRP A 115 -2.86 -4.96 -11.73
N ARG A 116 -2.00 -4.02 -12.16
CA ARG A 116 -0.98 -4.27 -13.19
C ARG A 116 0.39 -3.90 -12.67
N GLU A 117 1.39 -4.72 -12.98
CA GLU A 117 2.77 -4.43 -12.60
C GLU A 117 3.24 -3.11 -13.25
N ALA A 118 3.85 -2.25 -12.44
CA ALA A 118 4.48 -1.02 -12.90
C ALA A 118 5.71 -1.38 -13.75
N SER A 119 5.62 -1.20 -15.07
CA SER A 119 6.79 -1.37 -15.93
C SER A 119 7.75 -0.20 -15.76
N ALA A 120 9.07 -0.43 -15.90
CA ALA A 120 10.08 0.63 -15.82
C ALA A 120 9.91 1.72 -16.91
N ASP A 121 9.14 1.41 -17.96
CA ASP A 121 8.81 2.31 -19.08
C ASP A 121 7.48 3.05 -18.88
N THR A 122 6.88 3.03 -17.68
CA THR A 122 5.66 3.81 -17.44
C THR A 122 5.96 5.30 -17.56
N MET A 123 5.38 5.90 -18.59
CA MET A 123 5.26 7.35 -18.79
C MET A 123 4.83 8.06 -17.49
N PRO A 124 5.18 9.36 -17.35
CA PRO A 124 4.75 10.19 -16.23
C PRO A 124 3.26 10.02 -15.94
N LEU A 125 2.87 10.13 -14.66
CA LEU A 125 1.47 10.07 -14.22
C LEU A 125 0.51 10.98 -15.03
N ASP A 126 1.05 12.00 -15.69
CA ASP A 126 0.33 13.03 -16.43
C ASP A 126 0.03 12.69 -17.91
N VAL A 127 0.48 11.54 -18.43
CA VAL A 127 0.14 11.13 -19.80
C VAL A 127 -1.07 10.18 -19.77
N PRO A 128 -2.25 10.58 -20.27
CA PRO A 128 -3.41 9.71 -20.34
C PRO A 128 -3.12 8.54 -21.29
N MET A 129 -2.97 7.33 -20.73
CA MET A 129 -2.67 6.11 -21.47
C MET A 129 -3.93 5.46 -22.04
N LEU A 130 -4.78 6.22 -22.73
CA LEU A 130 -6.03 5.71 -23.29
C LEU A 130 -5.75 4.50 -24.21
N PRO A 131 -6.51 3.39 -24.09
CA PRO A 131 -7.80 3.27 -23.39
C PRO A 131 -7.70 3.00 -21.88
N ARG A 132 -6.51 3.01 -21.29
CA ARG A 132 -6.30 2.78 -19.85
C ARG A 132 -6.14 4.07 -19.07
N VAL A 133 -6.73 4.10 -17.89
CA VAL A 133 -6.66 5.22 -16.97
C VAL A 133 -6.12 4.73 -15.62
N ARG A 134 -5.21 5.50 -15.03
CA ARG A 134 -4.72 5.25 -13.68
C ARG A 134 -5.66 5.91 -12.68
N THR A 135 -6.04 5.17 -11.65
CA THR A 135 -6.93 5.66 -10.59
C THR A 135 -6.18 6.38 -9.47
N GLY A 136 -4.85 6.35 -9.51
CA GLY A 136 -3.98 6.90 -8.46
C GLY A 136 -3.63 5.92 -7.34
N PHE A 137 -4.30 4.75 -7.29
CA PHE A 137 -3.99 3.70 -6.32
C PHE A 137 -2.78 2.87 -6.78
N SER A 138 -1.90 2.53 -5.84
CA SER A 138 -0.78 1.63 -6.09
C SER A 138 -0.49 0.75 -4.88
N ARG A 139 0.22 -0.35 -5.09
CA ARG A 139 0.70 -1.20 -3.99
C ARG A 139 2.11 -1.69 -4.26
N ILE A 140 2.91 -1.72 -3.21
CA ILE A 140 4.29 -2.17 -3.23
C ILE A 140 4.44 -3.34 -2.28
N LYS A 141 4.94 -4.46 -2.80
CA LYS A 141 5.22 -5.65 -2.01
C LYS A 141 6.72 -5.83 -1.89
N LEU A 142 7.19 -5.88 -0.65
CA LEU A 142 8.58 -6.09 -0.29
C LEU A 142 8.69 -7.42 0.44
N ARG A 143 9.59 -8.30 0.01
CA ARG A 143 9.83 -9.58 0.69
C ARG A 143 11.32 -9.81 0.89
N GLY A 144 11.74 -9.73 2.14
CA GLY A 144 13.06 -10.16 2.59
C GLY A 144 13.07 -11.61 3.07
N SER A 145 14.17 -12.02 3.70
CA SER A 145 14.33 -13.36 4.28
C SER A 145 13.51 -13.57 5.57
N SER A 146 13.20 -12.49 6.29
CA SER A 146 12.56 -12.52 7.60
C SER A 146 11.23 -11.78 7.67
N ALA A 147 10.81 -11.07 6.61
CA ALA A 147 9.53 -10.35 6.63
C ALA A 147 8.98 -10.14 5.22
N GLN A 148 7.66 -10.02 5.15
CA GLN A 148 6.94 -9.55 3.99
C GLN A 148 6.10 -8.33 4.41
N LEU A 149 6.16 -7.29 3.58
CA LEU A 149 5.44 -6.04 3.77
C LEU A 149 4.65 -5.72 2.50
N GLU A 150 3.47 -5.16 2.68
CA GLU A 150 2.70 -4.52 1.61
C GLU A 150 2.43 -3.07 2.00
N ILE A 151 2.79 -2.14 1.12
CA ILE A 151 2.52 -0.71 1.28
C ILE A 151 1.54 -0.33 0.19
N SER A 152 0.29 -0.03 0.57
CA SER A 152 -0.74 0.43 -0.35
C SER A 152 -0.80 1.95 -0.33
N ARG A 153 -0.68 2.57 -1.49
CA ARG A 153 -0.96 3.98 -1.72
C ARG A 153 -2.42 4.12 -2.12
N HIS A 154 -3.21 4.64 -1.20
CA HIS A 154 -4.62 4.96 -1.39
C HIS A 154 -4.77 6.40 -1.85
N ALA A 155 -5.91 6.69 -2.48
CA ALA A 155 -6.25 8.01 -2.95
C ALA A 155 -7.67 8.37 -2.51
N MET A 156 -7.84 9.54 -1.90
CA MET A 156 -9.12 10.22 -1.84
C MET A 156 -9.25 11.10 -3.07
N VAL A 157 -10.45 11.10 -3.66
CA VAL A 157 -10.70 11.81 -4.90
C VAL A 157 -11.80 12.83 -4.69
N ARG A 158 -11.50 14.08 -5.05
CA ARG A 158 -12.48 15.16 -5.06
C ARG A 158 -13.05 15.28 -6.47
N LEU A 159 -14.27 14.81 -6.66
CA LEU A 159 -14.97 14.84 -7.95
C LEU A 159 -15.67 16.18 -8.24
N GLY A 160 -15.20 17.26 -7.59
CA GLY A 160 -15.86 18.56 -7.56
C GLY A 160 -17.00 18.63 -6.55
N ASN A 161 -17.45 19.84 -6.24
CA ASN A 161 -18.68 20.12 -5.49
C ASN A 161 -19.79 20.55 -6.48
N ASP A 162 -21.03 20.72 -6.02
CA ASP A 162 -22.19 21.06 -6.88
C ASP A 162 -21.97 22.27 -7.82
N THR A 163 -21.00 23.14 -7.52
CA THR A 163 -20.62 24.32 -8.32
C THR A 163 -19.43 24.13 -9.26
N GLN A 164 -18.61 23.09 -9.07
CA GLN A 164 -17.42 22.78 -9.87
C GLN A 164 -17.26 21.26 -10.09
N SER A 165 -18.38 20.57 -10.33
CA SER A 165 -18.36 19.15 -10.66
C SER A 165 -17.41 18.93 -11.84
N THR A 166 -16.57 17.91 -11.74
CA THR A 166 -15.76 17.47 -12.88
C THR A 166 -16.73 16.98 -13.95
N ALA A 167 -17.16 17.89 -14.83
CA ALA A 167 -18.18 17.59 -15.83
C ALA A 167 -17.64 16.51 -16.76
N ILE A 168 -18.19 15.30 -16.63
CA ILE A 168 -17.84 14.18 -17.48
C ILE A 168 -18.51 14.42 -18.83
N ASP A 169 -17.72 14.80 -19.83
CA ASP A 169 -18.21 14.90 -21.20
C ASP A 169 -18.25 13.51 -21.84
N CYS A 170 -19.47 12.98 -22.02
CA CYS A 170 -19.66 11.66 -22.63
C CYS A 170 -19.13 11.57 -24.06
N GLN A 171 -18.96 12.69 -24.78
CA GLN A 171 -18.40 12.69 -26.14
C GLN A 171 -16.94 12.22 -26.16
N HIS A 172 -16.20 12.40 -25.07
CA HIS A 172 -14.82 11.91 -24.95
C HIS A 172 -14.73 10.38 -25.01
N PHE A 173 -15.84 9.66 -24.77
CA PHE A 173 -15.86 8.20 -24.74
C PHE A 173 -16.44 7.56 -26.00
N MET A 174 -16.70 8.32 -27.08
CA MET A 174 -17.26 7.76 -28.32
C MET A 174 -16.45 6.59 -28.90
N ALA A 175 -15.13 6.56 -28.67
CA ALA A 175 -14.26 5.47 -29.11
C ALA A 175 -14.42 4.17 -28.30
N TRP A 176 -15.07 4.22 -27.13
CA TRP A 176 -15.23 3.10 -26.21
C TRP A 176 -16.70 2.93 -25.81
N PRO A 177 -17.47 2.08 -26.52
CA PRO A 177 -18.90 1.96 -26.32
C PRO A 177 -19.33 1.63 -24.88
N ALA A 178 -18.55 0.82 -24.16
CA ALA A 178 -18.81 0.52 -22.75
C ALA A 178 -18.70 1.76 -21.86
N ALA A 179 -17.63 2.56 -22.02
CA ALA A 179 -17.47 3.82 -21.28
C ALA A 179 -18.53 4.86 -21.67
N LEU A 180 -18.90 4.97 -22.95
CA LEU A 180 -19.98 5.83 -23.39
C LEU A 180 -21.33 5.44 -22.75
N ALA A 181 -21.65 4.15 -22.72
CA ALA A 181 -22.88 3.64 -22.11
C ALA A 181 -22.90 3.89 -20.60
N ALA A 182 -21.78 3.66 -19.91
CA ALA A 182 -21.63 3.97 -18.48
C ALA A 182 -21.80 5.48 -18.20
N CYS A 183 -21.17 6.33 -19.01
CA CYS A 183 -21.29 7.78 -18.90
C CYS A 183 -22.73 8.26 -19.06
N ASN A 184 -23.41 7.79 -20.11
CA ASN A 184 -24.82 8.10 -20.33
C ASN A 184 -25.69 7.60 -19.17
N SER A 185 -25.40 6.42 -18.62
CA SER A 185 -26.16 5.87 -17.48
C SER A 185 -26.01 6.73 -16.22
N LEU A 186 -24.80 7.25 -15.96
CA LEU A 186 -24.55 8.20 -14.86
C LEU A 186 -25.30 9.51 -15.08
N LEU A 187 -25.22 10.08 -16.29
CA LEU A 187 -25.84 11.34 -16.64
C LEU A 187 -27.38 11.31 -16.53
N HIS A 188 -28.00 10.19 -16.86
CA HIS A 188 -29.44 9.99 -16.74
C HIS A 188 -29.87 9.47 -15.36
N GLY A 189 -28.95 9.26 -14.42
CA GLY A 189 -29.26 8.77 -13.07
C GLY A 189 -29.74 7.32 -13.01
N ILE A 190 -29.46 6.51 -14.04
CA ILE A 190 -29.87 5.10 -14.16
C ILE A 190 -28.71 4.12 -13.92
N ALA A 191 -27.51 4.62 -13.61
CA ALA A 191 -26.37 3.77 -13.29
C ALA A 191 -26.66 2.88 -12.07
N PRO A 192 -26.27 1.59 -12.10
CA PRO A 192 -26.44 0.70 -10.95
C PRO A 192 -25.74 1.26 -9.71
N TYR A 193 -26.41 1.19 -8.56
CA TYR A 193 -25.90 1.75 -7.30
C TYR A 193 -24.48 1.26 -6.95
N ASN A 194 -24.23 -0.04 -7.15
CA ASN A 194 -22.96 -0.68 -6.84
C ASN A 194 -21.80 -0.33 -7.79
N PHE A 195 -22.09 0.31 -8.94
CA PHE A 195 -21.08 0.71 -9.92
C PHE A 195 -20.96 2.23 -10.07
N LYS A 196 -21.89 3.00 -9.49
CA LYS A 196 -21.98 4.44 -9.68
C LYS A 196 -20.66 5.15 -9.34
N GLU A 197 -20.07 4.84 -8.19
CA GLU A 197 -18.83 5.47 -7.72
C GLU A 197 -17.63 5.05 -8.56
N GLU A 198 -17.50 3.75 -8.84
CA GLU A 198 -16.42 3.20 -9.66
C GLU A 198 -16.45 3.78 -11.08
N TRP A 199 -17.61 3.80 -11.73
CA TRP A 199 -17.74 4.38 -13.07
C TRP A 199 -17.46 5.87 -13.07
N THR A 200 -17.91 6.60 -12.05
CA THR A 200 -17.61 8.03 -11.93
C THR A 200 -16.10 8.26 -11.82
N LEU A 201 -15.41 7.47 -10.99
CA LEU A 201 -13.96 7.54 -10.87
C LEU A 201 -13.25 7.22 -12.19
N ILE A 202 -13.60 6.11 -12.85
CA ILE A 202 -13.00 5.69 -14.13
C ILE A 202 -13.14 6.79 -15.19
N LEU A 203 -14.33 7.35 -15.34
CA LEU A 203 -14.65 8.34 -16.37
C LEU A 203 -14.07 9.71 -16.04
N ALA A 204 -13.96 10.06 -14.76
CA ALA A 204 -13.31 11.30 -14.34
C ALA A 204 -11.77 11.21 -14.36
N ALA A 205 -11.18 10.02 -14.22
CA ALA A 205 -9.75 9.81 -13.98
C ALA A 205 -8.81 10.62 -14.88
N SER A 206 -9.11 10.70 -16.18
CA SER A 206 -8.28 11.43 -17.16
C SER A 206 -8.33 12.95 -17.03
N SER A 207 -9.31 13.49 -16.31
CA SER A 207 -9.53 14.93 -16.09
C SER A 207 -9.08 15.41 -14.70
N LEU A 208 -8.82 14.48 -13.78
CA LEU A 208 -8.37 14.78 -12.43
C LEU A 208 -6.88 15.13 -12.42
N LYS A 209 -6.51 16.11 -11.60
CA LYS A 209 -5.13 16.59 -11.48
C LYS A 209 -4.49 16.15 -10.16
N PRO A 210 -3.31 15.50 -10.19
CA PRO A 210 -2.52 15.24 -8.99
C PRO A 210 -2.31 16.51 -8.16
N GLY A 211 -2.36 16.39 -6.83
CA GLY A 211 -2.18 17.51 -5.89
C GLY A 211 -3.34 18.50 -5.77
N ARG A 212 -4.32 18.48 -6.70
CA ARG A 212 -5.55 19.30 -6.62
C ARG A 212 -6.79 18.47 -6.34
N ASP A 213 -6.92 17.36 -7.05
CA ASP A 213 -8.13 16.52 -7.02
C ASP A 213 -7.89 15.21 -6.27
N PHE A 214 -6.63 14.92 -5.94
CA PHE A 214 -6.22 13.75 -5.18
C PHE A 214 -5.53 14.14 -3.88
N PHE A 215 -5.90 13.43 -2.81
CA PHE A 215 -5.10 13.34 -1.59
C PHE A 215 -4.68 11.89 -1.37
N TYR A 216 -3.38 11.66 -1.26
CA TYR A 216 -2.82 10.32 -1.19
C TYR A 216 -2.34 9.99 0.23
N PHE A 217 -2.51 8.73 0.61
CA PHE A 217 -2.06 8.23 1.90
C PHE A 217 -1.71 6.76 1.84
N ALA A 218 -0.88 6.30 2.77
CA ALA A 218 -0.41 4.92 2.82
C ALA A 218 -1.18 4.10 3.86
N GLN A 219 -1.30 2.82 3.55
CA GLN A 219 -1.53 1.74 4.50
C GLN A 219 -0.30 0.83 4.47
N VAL A 220 0.10 0.32 5.64
CA VAL A 220 1.19 -0.64 5.76
C VAL A 220 0.65 -1.92 6.38
N ASP A 221 0.78 -3.02 5.64
CA ASP A 221 0.43 -4.36 6.08
C ASP A 221 1.70 -5.21 6.25
N VAL A 222 1.73 -6.01 7.31
CA VAL A 222 2.84 -6.93 7.64
C VAL A 222 2.31 -8.36 7.62
N PRO A 223 2.08 -8.96 6.44
CA PRO A 223 1.48 -10.30 6.35
C PRO A 223 2.36 -11.39 6.96
N TYR A 224 3.68 -11.17 7.06
CA TYR A 224 4.60 -12.16 7.62
C TYR A 224 5.81 -11.52 8.28
N ILE A 225 6.17 -12.03 9.45
CA ILE A 225 7.43 -11.72 10.13
C ILE A 225 7.98 -12.96 10.85
N LYS A 226 9.25 -13.29 10.59
CA LYS A 226 9.97 -14.45 11.12
C LYS A 226 10.70 -14.10 12.42
N HIS A 227 10.00 -13.43 13.33
CA HIS A 227 10.53 -13.05 14.63
C HIS A 227 9.50 -13.33 15.71
N SER A 228 9.97 -13.68 16.90
CA SER A 228 9.08 -13.90 18.02
C SER A 228 8.52 -12.55 18.49
N GLN A 229 7.33 -12.57 19.11
CA GLN A 229 6.64 -11.37 19.57
C GLN A 229 7.51 -10.47 20.48
N ARG A 230 8.38 -11.06 21.31
CA ARG A 230 9.31 -10.31 22.18
C ARG A 230 10.40 -9.55 21.41
N ASP A 231 10.64 -9.93 20.15
CA ASP A 231 11.65 -9.33 19.29
C ASP A 231 11.04 -8.28 18.34
N VAL A 232 9.73 -8.03 18.42
CA VAL A 232 9.01 -7.09 17.56
C VAL A 232 8.43 -5.95 18.40
N HIS A 233 8.78 -4.72 18.04
CA HIS A 233 8.30 -3.49 18.68
C HIS A 233 7.81 -2.49 17.63
N GLY A 234 7.16 -1.40 18.07
CA GLY A 234 6.67 -0.34 17.22
C GLY A 234 5.20 -0.01 17.52
N LEU A 235 4.65 0.97 16.81
CA LEU A 235 3.23 1.35 16.96
C LEU A 235 2.26 0.26 16.50
N LEU A 236 2.67 -0.63 15.59
CA LEU A 236 1.90 -1.82 15.24
C LEU A 236 1.93 -2.88 16.36
N GLY A 237 2.84 -2.71 17.33
CA GLY A 237 3.00 -3.55 18.50
C GLY A 237 3.02 -5.03 18.13
N GLN A 238 2.27 -5.81 18.91
CA GLN A 238 2.17 -7.25 18.78
C GLN A 238 1.28 -7.70 17.60
N ARG A 239 0.55 -6.78 16.93
CA ARG A 239 -0.36 -7.11 15.80
C ARG A 239 0.40 -7.52 14.54
N ALA A 240 1.68 -7.18 14.44
CA ALA A 240 2.53 -7.57 13.33
C ALA A 240 2.92 -9.06 13.34
N VAL A 241 2.74 -9.75 14.47
CA VAL A 241 3.04 -11.19 14.60
C VAL A 241 1.74 -11.97 14.52
N LEU A 242 1.37 -12.44 13.33
CA LEU A 242 0.32 -13.43 13.18
C LEU A 242 0.86 -14.80 13.64
N SER A 243 0.15 -15.47 14.56
CA SER A 243 0.37 -16.90 14.80
C SER A 243 0.01 -17.64 13.51
N VAL A 244 1.03 -18.08 12.77
CA VAL A 244 0.85 -19.04 11.68
C VAL A 244 0.36 -20.34 12.32
N THR A 245 -0.96 -20.58 12.33
CA THR A 245 -1.48 -21.93 12.43
C THR A 245 -1.13 -22.64 11.12
N ASN A 246 -0.54 -23.82 11.23
CA ASN A 246 0.15 -24.58 10.16
C ASN A 246 -0.68 -24.98 8.92
N ASP A 247 -1.89 -24.47 8.71
CA ASP A 247 -2.79 -24.95 7.65
C ASP A 247 -2.56 -24.35 6.25
N GLN A 248 -1.50 -23.55 6.06
CA GLN A 248 -1.19 -22.89 4.78
C GLN A 248 0.12 -23.36 4.11
N VAL A 249 0.70 -24.49 4.56
CA VAL A 249 1.97 -25.02 4.00
C VAL A 249 1.77 -26.24 3.09
N GLU A 250 0.60 -26.89 3.05
CA GLU A 250 0.38 -28.08 2.21
C GLU A 250 -0.81 -27.94 1.25
N SER A 251 -0.60 -27.22 0.13
CA SER A 251 -1.38 -27.49 -1.09
C SER A 251 -0.62 -27.05 -2.33
N ASN A 252 0.60 -27.54 -2.52
CA ASN A 252 1.27 -27.51 -3.83
C ASN A 252 2.17 -28.73 -3.98
N GLY A 253 1.56 -29.84 -4.41
CA GLY A 253 2.26 -30.94 -5.08
C GLY A 253 1.93 -32.36 -4.60
N ALA A 254 0.97 -33.02 -5.27
CA ALA A 254 1.05 -34.45 -5.66
C ALA A 254 -0.21 -34.94 -6.42
N ASN A 255 -0.15 -34.89 -7.75
CA ASN A 255 -0.48 -35.92 -8.75
C ASN A 255 -1.65 -36.95 -8.62
N THR A 256 -2.55 -36.84 -9.63
CA THR A 256 -3.05 -37.84 -10.62
C THR A 256 -4.12 -38.92 -10.33
N ARG A 257 -5.13 -38.90 -11.25
CA ARG A 257 -6.01 -39.98 -11.79
C ARG A 257 -7.09 -40.52 -10.83
N ASP A 258 -8.36 -40.74 -11.17
CA ASP A 258 -9.10 -40.98 -12.44
C ASP A 258 -10.59 -40.56 -12.30
N GLY A 259 -11.33 -40.41 -13.42
CA GLY A 259 -12.81 -40.52 -13.46
C GLY A 259 -13.60 -39.32 -13.99
N ALA A 260 -13.86 -39.32 -15.29
CA ALA A 260 -14.69 -38.35 -16.02
C ALA A 260 -16.20 -38.57 -15.84
N VAL A 261 -17.01 -37.50 -15.84
CA VAL A 261 -18.25 -37.32 -16.64
C VAL A 261 -18.46 -35.81 -16.88
N ALA A 262 -18.85 -35.44 -18.09
CA ALA A 262 -19.02 -34.08 -18.61
C ALA A 262 -20.44 -33.51 -18.43
N GLU A 263 -20.57 -32.18 -18.37
CA GLU A 263 -21.55 -31.31 -19.09
C GLU A 263 -21.47 -29.87 -18.52
N HIS A 264 -20.86 -28.92 -19.22
CA HIS A 264 -21.52 -27.87 -20.03
C HIS A 264 -22.47 -26.92 -19.25
N LEU A 265 -22.00 -25.70 -18.91
CA LEU A 265 -22.51 -24.39 -19.39
C LEU A 265 -21.96 -23.19 -18.57
N ASN A 266 -21.32 -22.26 -19.30
CA ASN A 266 -21.05 -20.82 -19.08
C ASN A 266 -20.07 -20.29 -18.00
N PRO A 267 -19.10 -19.42 -18.40
CA PRO A 267 -18.22 -18.68 -17.49
C PRO A 267 -18.69 -17.23 -17.32
N ALA A 268 -19.15 -16.85 -16.14
CA ALA A 268 -19.37 -15.44 -15.80
C ALA A 268 -19.39 -15.24 -14.27
N GLU A 269 -18.32 -15.59 -13.57
CA GLU A 269 -18.18 -15.22 -12.16
C GLU A 269 -16.72 -15.31 -11.72
N SER A 270 -15.97 -14.22 -11.88
CA SER A 270 -14.86 -13.86 -10.99
C SER A 270 -14.39 -12.44 -11.32
N SER A 271 -13.95 -11.72 -10.29
CA SER A 271 -13.31 -10.38 -10.31
C SER A 271 -14.24 -9.14 -10.28
N SER A 272 -14.85 -8.88 -9.11
CA SER A 272 -15.30 -7.52 -8.74
C SER A 272 -15.32 -7.30 -7.22
N SER A 273 -14.21 -7.64 -6.55
CA SER A 273 -14.04 -7.39 -5.10
C SER A 273 -12.88 -6.43 -4.83
N GLY A 274 -12.90 -5.26 -5.47
CA GLY A 274 -11.85 -4.22 -5.36
C GLY A 274 -12.29 -2.88 -4.75
N MET A 275 -13.60 -2.59 -4.67
CA MET A 275 -14.13 -1.29 -4.22
C MET A 275 -15.28 -1.41 -3.20
N LYS A 276 -15.29 -2.45 -2.36
CA LYS A 276 -16.17 -2.47 -1.20
C LYS A 276 -15.53 -1.68 -0.05
N SER A 277 -16.14 -0.53 0.24
CA SER A 277 -16.01 0.25 1.48
C SER A 277 -14.83 1.21 1.55
N LEU A 278 -15.03 2.45 1.06
CA LEU A 278 -14.49 3.68 1.66
C LEU A 278 -15.19 4.98 1.15
N VAL A 279 -16.47 4.89 0.78
CA VAL A 279 -17.34 6.07 0.61
C VAL A 279 -18.66 5.75 1.34
N ASN A 280 -18.76 6.23 2.59
CA ASN A 280 -19.89 6.17 3.53
C ASN A 280 -20.77 4.91 3.65
N GLY A 281 -20.56 4.19 4.76
CA GLY A 281 -21.65 3.77 5.66
C GLY A 281 -22.34 2.42 5.39
N SER A 282 -21.83 1.36 6.02
CA SER A 282 -22.59 0.34 6.81
C SER A 282 -22.03 -1.08 6.65
N GLY A 283 -21.76 -1.74 7.78
CA GLY A 283 -21.99 -3.18 7.94
C GLY A 283 -20.88 -4.15 7.51
N LEU A 284 -20.00 -4.43 8.48
CA LEU A 284 -19.39 -5.72 8.81
C LEU A 284 -19.89 -7.01 8.10
N VAL A 285 -18.93 -7.92 7.87
CA VAL A 285 -18.99 -9.40 7.80
C VAL A 285 -19.05 -10.05 6.39
N ASN A 286 -17.90 -10.47 5.84
CA ASN A 286 -17.39 -11.87 5.84
C ASN A 286 -16.30 -12.11 4.78
N GLY A 287 -15.18 -12.72 5.21
CA GLY A 287 -14.24 -13.45 4.32
C GLY A 287 -12.84 -12.83 4.16
N SER A 288 -11.84 -13.50 4.77
CA SER A 288 -10.38 -13.26 4.67
C SER A 288 -9.83 -12.08 5.50
N GLY A 289 -9.25 -12.41 6.65
CA GLY A 289 -8.64 -11.47 7.59
C GLY A 289 -7.47 -10.71 6.99
N THR A 290 -7.72 -9.45 6.63
CA THR A 290 -6.70 -8.43 6.40
C THR A 290 -6.83 -7.39 7.51
N ILE A 291 -5.75 -7.22 8.28
CA ILE A 291 -5.69 -6.28 9.40
C ILE A 291 -5.62 -4.87 8.83
N ARG A 292 -6.72 -4.11 8.89
CA ARG A 292 -6.70 -2.67 8.57
C ARG A 292 -5.95 -1.93 9.68
N VAL A 293 -4.79 -1.37 9.37
CA VAL A 293 -4.10 -0.45 10.29
C VAL A 293 -4.54 0.97 10.00
N GLY A 294 -5.64 1.38 10.62
CA GLY A 294 -5.80 2.77 11.06
C GLY A 294 -5.21 2.88 12.46
N VAL A 295 -4.26 3.79 12.67
CA VAL A 295 -3.74 4.08 14.03
C VAL A 295 -4.71 5.03 14.72
N THR A 296 -5.84 4.51 15.20
CA THR A 296 -6.78 5.24 16.07
C THR A 296 -6.53 4.85 17.52
N ALA A 297 -5.77 5.68 18.25
CA ALA A 297 -5.66 5.59 19.70
C ALA A 297 -6.63 6.59 20.33
N GLN A 298 -7.75 6.12 20.86
CA GLN A 298 -8.68 6.92 21.65
C GLN A 298 -8.17 6.95 23.10
N GLY A 299 -7.82 8.13 23.58
CA GLY A 299 -7.39 8.33 24.96
C GLY A 299 -8.57 8.20 25.91
N ASN A 300 -8.57 7.14 26.72
CA ASN A 300 -8.88 7.25 28.14
C ASN A 300 -8.31 6.06 28.91
N HIS A 301 -7.66 6.37 30.02
CA HIS A 301 -7.11 5.39 30.95
C HIS A 301 -8.21 4.52 31.55
N SER A 302 -8.22 3.22 31.25
CA SER A 302 -8.35 2.14 32.25
C SER A 302 -8.51 0.76 31.60
N GLN A 303 -7.53 -0.11 31.86
CA GLN A 303 -7.65 -1.54 32.16
C GLN A 303 -8.74 -2.35 31.42
N HIS A 304 -8.41 -2.90 30.25
CA HIS A 304 -8.73 -4.30 29.90
C HIS A 304 -7.63 -4.83 28.96
N GLN A 305 -6.77 -5.68 29.52
CA GLN A 305 -5.67 -6.33 28.81
C GLN A 305 -6.22 -7.49 27.97
N GLY A 306 -6.16 -7.33 26.65
CA GLY A 306 -6.54 -8.36 25.66
C GLY A 306 -6.27 -7.99 24.20
N GLU A 307 -5.63 -6.84 23.94
CA GLU A 307 -5.37 -6.32 22.59
C GLU A 307 -3.93 -5.79 22.55
N GLY A 308 -3.15 -6.18 21.52
CA GLY A 308 -1.67 -6.05 21.48
C GLY A 308 -1.11 -4.69 21.92
N MET A 309 -0.64 -4.65 23.17
CA MET A 309 -0.22 -3.43 23.86
C MET A 309 1.10 -2.89 23.27
N ILE A 310 1.13 -1.59 22.91
CA ILE A 310 2.38 -0.87 22.70
C ILE A 310 3.15 -0.81 24.03
N HIS A 311 4.46 -0.97 23.99
CA HIS A 311 5.28 -0.91 25.21
C HIS A 311 5.87 0.49 25.36
N GLY A 312 5.43 1.25 26.37
CA GLY A 312 5.84 2.63 26.59
C GLY A 312 4.81 3.65 26.10
N GLU A 313 5.23 4.91 25.99
CA GLU A 313 4.39 5.98 25.48
C GLU A 313 4.51 6.09 23.96
N TYR A 314 3.47 6.61 23.30
CA TYR A 314 3.46 6.83 21.84
C TYR A 314 4.69 7.65 21.36
N THR A 315 5.13 8.61 22.16
CA THR A 315 6.29 9.46 21.93
C THR A 315 7.63 8.72 21.98
N ASP A 316 7.71 7.57 22.64
CA ASP A 316 8.93 6.74 22.66
C ASP A 316 9.26 6.15 21.29
N TYR A 317 8.30 6.14 20.37
CA TYR A 317 8.46 5.67 18.99
C TYR A 317 8.74 6.80 17.99
N LEU A 318 8.88 8.05 18.46
CA LEU A 318 9.32 9.15 17.61
C LEU A 318 10.76 8.91 17.15
N VAL A 319 10.97 9.12 15.86
CA VAL A 319 12.31 9.13 15.24
C VAL A 319 12.49 10.46 14.49
N ALA A 320 13.73 10.88 14.31
CA ALA A 320 14.07 12.16 13.67
C ALA A 320 13.80 12.15 12.16
N SER A 321 13.89 10.98 11.51
CA SER A 321 13.67 10.86 10.06
C SER A 321 13.20 9.47 9.63
N LEU A 322 12.70 9.36 8.39
CA LEU A 322 12.34 8.07 7.79
C LEU A 322 13.53 7.10 7.74
N ALA A 323 14.75 7.62 7.61
CA ALA A 323 15.97 6.84 7.52
C ALA A 323 16.56 6.39 8.87
N GLU A 324 16.02 6.87 10.00
CA GLU A 324 16.51 6.51 11.34
C GLU A 324 15.89 5.19 11.82
N HIS A 325 16.53 4.08 11.47
CA HIS A 325 16.06 2.74 11.83
C HIS A 325 16.78 2.13 13.05
N GLN A 326 17.81 2.82 13.57
CA GLN A 326 18.65 2.38 14.69
C GLN A 326 18.74 3.48 15.75
N GLY A 327 19.14 3.12 16.97
CA GLY A 327 19.51 4.10 18.00
C GLY A 327 18.38 4.71 18.83
N PHE A 328 17.11 4.38 18.55
CA PHE A 328 15.97 4.79 19.37
C PHE A 328 15.62 3.73 20.44
N ARG A 329 14.91 4.15 21.49
CA ARG A 329 14.68 3.39 22.74
C ARG A 329 14.19 1.95 22.54
N PHE A 330 13.26 1.74 21.61
CA PHE A 330 12.67 0.44 21.32
C PHE A 330 13.13 -0.17 20.01
N SER A 331 14.25 0.30 19.45
CA SER A 331 14.81 -0.31 18.26
C SER A 331 15.23 -1.76 18.55
N ARG A 332 14.74 -2.67 17.72
CA ARG A 332 15.20 -4.06 17.63
C ARG A 332 15.99 -4.32 16.36
N PHE A 333 15.99 -3.37 15.45
CA PHE A 333 16.63 -3.51 14.15
C PHE A 333 18.14 -3.38 14.26
N ALA A 334 18.85 -4.44 13.88
CA ALA A 334 20.30 -4.48 13.90
C ALA A 334 20.80 -5.46 12.84
N CYS A 335 21.42 -4.93 11.79
CA CYS A 335 22.07 -5.77 10.79
C CYS A 335 23.43 -6.22 11.32
N ALA A 336 23.63 -7.54 11.35
CA ALA A 336 24.90 -8.11 11.77
C ALA A 336 25.99 -7.71 10.75
N ALA A 337 27.06 -7.07 11.22
CA ALA A 337 28.32 -7.12 10.50
C ALA A 337 28.71 -8.61 10.42
N ARG A 338 28.99 -9.13 9.22
CA ARG A 338 29.54 -10.49 9.14
C ARG A 338 30.85 -10.51 9.94
N ASN A 339 30.93 -11.42 10.91
CA ASN A 339 32.19 -11.82 11.54
C ASN A 339 33.08 -12.54 10.54
#